data_AF-A0A077NNF2-F1
#
_entry.id   AF-A0A077NNF2-F1
#
_cell.length_a   1.000
_cell.length_b   1.000
_cell.length_c   1.000
_cell.angle_alpha   90.00
_cell.angle_beta   90.00
_cell.angle_gamma   90.00
#
_symmetry.space_group_name_H-M   'P 1'
#
loop_
_entity.id
_entity.type
_entity.pdbx_description
1 polymer ?
#
loop_
_entity_poly.entity_id
_entity_poly.type
_entity_poly.pdbx_seq_one_letter_code
_entity_poly.pdbx_strand_id
1 'polypeptide(L)'
;MPEFMELLKSAFSESANYLTWSFFSIVASFAFYQVKQKRKKKTKPIGVWEKGMYNFYVLIFSVVGAVNILYIVDVFKNTVGSLSAVFMGLFAVLVGVNAGMVVLGQADKRD
;
A
#
# COMPACT_ATOMS: atom_id res chain seq x y z
N MET A 1 -24.97 12.45 -15.58
CA MET A 1 -24.67 11.00 -15.45
C MET A 1 -23.57 10.54 -16.42
N PRO A 2 -23.64 10.80 -17.74
CA PRO A 2 -22.52 10.49 -18.66
C PRO A 2 -21.23 11.25 -18.32
N GLU A 3 -21.32 12.55 -18.06
CA GLU A 3 -20.17 13.40 -17.71
C GLU A 3 -19.46 12.95 -16.41
N PHE A 4 -20.22 12.59 -15.37
CA PHE A 4 -19.66 12.06 -14.13
C PHE A 4 -18.91 10.73 -14.34
N MET A 5 -19.44 9.84 -15.18
CA MET A 5 -18.78 8.58 -15.51
C MET A 5 -17.50 8.80 -16.34
N GLU A 6 -17.47 9.82 -17.19
CA GLU A 6 -16.27 10.21 -17.93
C GLU A 6 -15.19 10.78 -17.01
N LEU A 7 -15.55 11.65 -16.06
CA LEU A 7 -14.63 12.16 -15.05
C LEU A 7 -14.05 11.04 -14.18
N LEU A 8 -14.89 10.09 -13.76
CA LEU A 8 -14.42 8.90 -13.04
C LEU A 8 -13.46 8.06 -13.88
N LYS A 9 -13.80 7.78 -15.15
CA LYS A 9 -12.93 7.01 -16.05
C LYS A 9 -11.58 7.70 -16.24
N SER A 10 -11.57 9.02 -16.38
CA SER A 10 -10.34 9.81 -16.48
C SER A 10 -9.50 9.69 -15.20
N ALA A 11 -10.11 9.90 -14.03
CA ALA A 11 -9.44 9.79 -12.74
C ALA A 11 -8.86 8.38 -12.50
N PHE A 12 -9.60 7.33 -12.85
CA PHE A 12 -9.11 5.94 -12.76
C PHE A 12 -7.96 5.68 -13.73
N SER A 13 -8.03 6.17 -14.97
CA SER A 13 -6.96 5.99 -15.95
C SER A 13 -5.68 6.69 -15.52
N GLU A 14 -5.77 7.92 -15.02
CA GLU A 14 -4.63 8.71 -14.57
C GLU A 14 -4.03 8.18 -13.26
N SER A 15 -4.87 7.62 -12.38
CA SER A 15 -4.44 7.05 -11.11
C SER A 15 -3.93 5.60 -11.18
N ALA A 16 -4.12 4.90 -12.30
CA ALA A 16 -3.83 3.46 -12.42
C ALA A 16 -2.36 3.10 -12.12
N ASN A 17 -1.42 3.93 -12.58
CA ASN A 17 -0.01 3.73 -12.30
C ASN A 17 0.30 3.93 -10.82
N TYR A 18 -0.22 5.00 -10.21
CA TYR A 18 -0.04 5.24 -8.77
C TYR A 18 -0.65 4.12 -7.93
N LEU A 19 -1.83 3.62 -8.32
CA LEU A 19 -2.46 2.47 -7.67
C LEU A 19 -1.54 1.24 -7.73
N THR A 20 -0.98 0.94 -8.89
CA THR A 20 -0.07 -0.20 -9.10
C THR A 20 1.18 -0.08 -8.22
N TRP A 21 1.86 1.08 -8.27
CA TRP A 21 3.04 1.33 -7.47
C TRP A 21 2.75 1.31 -5.97
N SER A 22 1.61 1.86 -5.55
CA SER A 22 1.22 1.86 -4.15
C SER A 22 0.98 0.44 -3.63
N PHE A 23 0.24 -0.37 -4.39
CA PHE A 23 -0.09 -1.74 -4.04
C PHE A 23 1.16 -2.61 -3.90
N PHE A 24 2.01 -2.65 -4.94
CA PHE A 24 3.21 -3.49 -4.90
C PHE A 24 4.20 -3.04 -3.83
N SER A 25 4.31 -1.73 -3.58
CA SER A 25 5.19 -1.21 -2.53
C SER A 25 4.67 -1.60 -1.14
N ILE A 26 3.36 -1.50 -0.89
CA ILE A 26 2.79 -1.93 0.38
C ILE A 26 3.00 -3.43 0.59
N VAL A 27 2.74 -4.26 -0.42
CA VAL A 27 2.98 -5.71 -0.37
C VAL A 27 4.45 -6.02 -0.08
N ALA A 28 5.38 -5.36 -0.78
CA ALA A 28 6.81 -5.53 -0.54
C ALA A 28 7.22 -5.14 0.88
N SER A 29 6.72 -4.01 1.39
CA SER A 29 6.94 -3.56 2.77
C SER A 29 6.51 -4.64 3.78
N PHE A 30 5.29 -5.16 3.65
CA PHE A 30 4.81 -6.24 4.53
C PHE A 30 5.59 -7.53 4.37
N ALA A 31 6.05 -7.88 3.16
CA ALA A 31 6.84 -9.07 2.91
C ALA A 31 8.20 -8.98 3.63
N PHE A 32 8.93 -7.88 3.49
CA PHE A 32 10.20 -7.67 4.19
C PHE A 32 10.02 -7.65 5.71
N TYR A 33 8.94 -7.05 6.20
CA TYR A 33 8.57 -7.08 7.61
C TYR A 33 8.33 -8.52 8.11
N GLN A 34 7.54 -9.32 7.38
CA GLN A 34 7.29 -10.73 7.67
C GLN A 34 8.57 -11.56 7.67
N VAL A 35 9.44 -11.38 6.68
CA VAL A 35 10.71 -12.11 6.59
C VAL A 35 11.58 -11.83 7.81
N LYS A 36 11.70 -10.56 8.22
CA LYS A 36 12.42 -10.16 9.43
C LYS A 36 11.82 -10.82 10.68
N GLN A 37 10.49 -10.87 10.80
CA GLN A 37 9.83 -11.50 11.95
C GLN A 37 10.02 -13.03 11.97
N LYS A 38 9.94 -13.70 10.81
CA LYS A 38 10.17 -15.15 10.68
C LYS A 38 11.62 -15.51 11.03
N ARG A 39 12.60 -14.69 10.62
CA ARG A 39 14.03 -14.90 10.97
C ARG A 39 14.28 -14.73 12.46
N LYS A 40 13.67 -13.75 13.13
CA LYS A 40 13.79 -13.58 14.60
C LYS A 40 13.31 -14.81 15.38
N LYS A 41 12.30 -15.52 14.88
CA LYS A 41 11.72 -16.70 15.52
C LYS A 41 12.61 -17.96 15.37
N LYS A 42 13.40 -18.05 14.30
CA LYS A 42 14.28 -19.20 14.04
C LYS A 42 15.66 -18.99 14.69
N THR A 43 15.77 -19.03 16.03
CA THR A 43 16.96 -19.26 16.90
C THR A 43 18.38 -18.76 16.52
N LYS A 44 18.56 -18.06 15.40
CA LYS A 44 19.80 -17.46 14.91
C LYS A 44 19.65 -15.95 15.05
N PRO A 45 20.57 -15.28 15.74
CA PRO A 45 20.54 -13.83 15.84
C PRO A 45 20.68 -13.22 14.43
N ILE A 46 19.76 -12.34 14.07
CA ILE A 46 19.87 -11.54 12.85
C ILE A 46 21.01 -10.55 13.08
N GLY A 47 21.99 -10.52 12.16
CA GLY A 47 23.08 -9.55 12.21
C GLY A 47 22.56 -8.10 12.16
N VAL A 48 23.27 -7.17 12.79
CA VAL A 48 22.88 -5.74 12.84
C VAL A 48 22.67 -5.16 11.44
N TRP A 49 23.55 -5.53 10.49
CA TRP A 49 23.45 -5.15 9.08
C TRP A 49 22.19 -5.66 8.40
N GLU A 50 21.86 -6.95 8.56
CA GLU A 50 20.63 -7.53 8.00
C GLU A 50 19.38 -6.85 8.57
N LYS A 51 19.35 -6.58 9.88
CA LYS A 51 18.24 -5.87 10.54
C LYS A 51 18.07 -4.45 9.97
N GLY A 52 19.18 -3.76 9.71
CA GLY A 52 19.21 -2.45 9.06
C GLY A 52 18.61 -2.51 7.66
N MET A 53 19.05 -3.46 6.84
CA MET A 53 18.54 -3.65 5.47
C MET A 53 17.03 -3.91 5.46
N TYR A 54 16.51 -4.82 6.30
CA TYR A 54 15.08 -5.07 6.37
C TYR A 54 14.29 -3.82 6.77
N ASN A 55 14.76 -3.05 7.75
CA ASN A 55 14.12 -1.80 8.15
C ASN A 55 14.13 -0.77 7.02
N PHE A 56 15.25 -0.66 6.31
CA PHE A 56 15.41 0.27 5.21
C PHE A 56 14.45 -0.07 4.06
N TYR A 57 14.36 -1.34 3.67
CA TYR A 57 13.40 -1.76 2.63
C TYR A 57 11.95 -1.52 3.06
N VAL A 58 11.58 -1.91 4.28
CA VAL A 58 10.24 -1.63 4.83
C VAL A 58 9.94 -0.13 4.77
N LEU A 59 10.89 0.72 5.17
CA LEU A 59 10.74 2.17 5.14
C LEU A 59 10.54 2.69 3.71
N ILE A 60 11.45 2.36 2.78
CA ILE A 60 11.38 2.82 1.39
C ILE A 60 10.06 2.43 0.76
N PHE A 61 9.70 1.14 0.84
CA PHE A 61 8.48 0.66 0.21
C PHE A 61 7.22 1.24 0.87
N SER A 62 7.24 1.50 2.18
CA SER A 62 6.13 2.20 2.85
C SER A 62 6.01 3.65 2.37
N VAL A 63 7.13 4.35 2.20
CA VAL A 63 7.15 5.73 1.70
C VAL A 63 6.66 5.80 0.25
N VAL A 64 7.17 4.93 -0.64
CA VAL A 64 6.70 4.85 -2.02
C VAL A 64 5.21 4.54 -2.06
N GLY A 65 4.74 3.60 -1.23
CA GLY A 65 3.33 3.29 -1.07
C GLY A 65 2.49 4.51 -0.71
N ALA A 66 2.85 5.19 0.37
CA ALA A 66 2.12 6.36 0.88
C ALA A 66 2.11 7.53 -0.11
N VAL A 67 3.24 7.84 -0.74
CA VAL A 67 3.35 8.92 -1.73
C VAL A 67 2.43 8.67 -2.93
N ASN A 68 2.39 7.44 -3.44
CA ASN A 68 1.50 7.10 -4.54
C ASN A 68 0.01 7.18 -4.13
N ILE A 69 -0.34 6.82 -2.90
CA ILE A 69 -1.71 7.02 -2.39
C ILE A 69 -2.09 8.51 -2.38
N LEU A 70 -1.17 9.38 -1.96
CA LEU A 70 -1.42 10.83 -1.99
C LEU A 70 -1.66 11.34 -3.42
N TYR A 71 -0.93 10.83 -4.41
CA TYR A 71 -1.18 11.17 -5.82
C TYR A 71 -2.55 10.68 -6.30
N ILE A 72 -3.00 9.48 -5.89
CA ILE A 72 -4.36 9.01 -6.21
C ILE A 72 -5.40 9.96 -5.62
N VAL A 73 -5.25 10.34 -4.35
CA VAL A 73 -6.17 11.28 -3.68
C VAL A 73 -6.20 12.62 -4.40
N ASP A 74 -5.05 13.14 -4.83
CA ASP A 74 -4.95 14.40 -5.57
C ASP A 74 -5.62 14.32 -6.95
N VAL A 75 -5.37 13.26 -7.71
CA VAL A 75 -6.03 13.02 -9.01
C VAL A 75 -7.56 13.00 -8.87
N PHE A 76 -8.09 12.29 -7.87
CA PHE A 76 -9.54 12.24 -7.64
C PHE A 76 -10.10 13.56 -7.13
N LYS A 77 -9.34 14.30 -6.33
CA LYS A 77 -9.72 15.65 -5.86
C LYS A 77 -9.87 16.61 -7.03
N ASN A 78 -8.90 16.62 -7.94
CA ASN A 78 -8.82 17.57 -9.04
C ASN A 78 -9.76 17.21 -10.20
N THR A 79 -10.03 15.91 -10.42
CA THR A 79 -10.85 15.46 -11.56
C THR A 79 -12.33 15.32 -11.21
N VAL A 80 -12.66 14.78 -10.03
CA VAL A 80 -14.04 14.38 -9.68
C VAL A 80 -14.59 15.24 -8.55
N GLY A 81 -13.74 15.63 -7.60
CA GLY A 81 -14.08 16.53 -6.50
C GLY A 81 -13.53 16.10 -5.14
N SER A 82 -13.67 16.98 -4.16
CA SER A 82 -13.13 16.79 -2.81
C SER A 82 -13.75 15.59 -2.08
N LEU A 83 -15.04 15.32 -2.27
CA LEU A 83 -15.72 14.20 -1.63
C LEU A 83 -15.20 12.85 -2.12
N SER A 84 -15.00 12.69 -3.43
CA SER A 84 -14.41 11.48 -4.02
C SER A 84 -12.97 11.24 -3.57
N ALA A 85 -12.21 12.32 -3.31
CA ALA A 85 -10.85 12.21 -2.80
C ALA A 85 -10.81 11.57 -1.40
N VAL A 86 -11.76 11.93 -0.52
CA VAL A 86 -11.90 11.33 0.81
C VAL A 86 -12.22 9.84 0.71
N PHE A 87 -13.19 9.47 -0.14
CA PHE A 87 -13.54 8.06 -0.37
C PHE A 87 -12.36 7.26 -0.93
N MET A 88 -11.60 7.81 -1.89
CA MET A 88 -10.44 7.12 -2.45
C MET A 88 -9.27 7.03 -1.48
N GLY A 89 -9.06 8.03 -0.62
CA GLY A 89 -8.08 7.95 0.46
C GLY A 89 -8.41 6.82 1.44
N LEU A 90 -9.66 6.74 1.89
CA LEU A 90 -10.13 5.66 2.76
C LEU A 90 -10.03 4.29 2.09
N PHE A 91 -10.41 4.20 0.81
CA PHE A 91 -10.30 2.97 0.02
C PHE A 91 -8.84 2.51 -0.12
N ALA A 92 -7.92 3.41 -0.43
CA ALA A 92 -6.49 3.10 -0.56
C ALA A 92 -5.89 2.59 0.77
N VAL A 93 -6.29 3.19 1.90
CA VAL A 93 -5.90 2.72 3.24
C VAL A 93 -6.46 1.32 3.50
N LEU A 94 -7.74 1.09 3.21
CA LEU A 94 -8.38 -0.22 3.35
C LEU A 94 -7.66 -1.30 2.52
N VAL A 95 -7.35 -1.01 1.27
CA VAL A 95 -6.59 -1.92 0.40
C VAL A 95 -5.21 -2.20 0.97
N GLY A 96 -4.51 -1.18 1.48
CA GLY A 96 -3.19 -1.33 2.10
C GLY A 96 -3.22 -2.19 3.37
N VAL A 97 -4.20 -1.98 4.25
CA VAL A 97 -4.41 -2.80 5.45
C VAL A 97 -4.76 -4.23 5.08
N ASN A 98 -5.67 -4.44 4.13
CA ASN A 98 -6.07 -5.77 3.67
C ASN A 98 -4.89 -6.54 3.05
N ALA A 99 -4.11 -5.90 2.17
CA ALA A 99 -2.89 -6.48 1.61
C ALA A 99 -1.89 -6.88 2.71
N GLY A 100 -1.76 -6.05 3.75
CA GLY A 100 -0.94 -6.37 4.93
C GLY A 100 -1.44 -7.60 5.69
N MET A 101 -2.74 -7.70 5.95
CA MET A 101 -3.33 -8.85 6.64
C MET A 101 -3.12 -10.17 5.87
N VAL A 102 -3.28 -10.12 4.54
CA VAL A 102 -3.03 -11.26 3.64
C VAL A 102 -1.56 -11.68 3.71
N VAL A 103 -0.62 -10.74 3.54
CA VAL A 103 0.81 -11.04 3.61
C VAL A 103 1.21 -11.54 4.99
N LEU A 104 0.59 -11.05 6.06
CA LEU A 104 0.80 -11.51 7.44
C LEU A 104 0.25 -12.91 7.70
N GLY A 105 -0.56 -13.46 6.80
CA GLY A 105 -1.25 -14.75 6.99
C GLY A 105 -2.24 -14.72 8.15
N GLN A 106 -2.73 -13.53 8.52
CA GLN A 106 -3.75 -13.38 9.56
C GLN A 106 -5.17 -13.60 9.04
N ALA A 107 -5.36 -13.58 7.71
CA ALA A 107 -6.63 -13.92 7.08
C ALA A 107 -7.07 -15.38 7.36
N ASP A 108 -6.10 -16.27 7.65
CA ASP A 108 -6.30 -17.72 7.80
C ASP A 108 -6.21 -18.22 9.27
N LYS A 109 -6.10 -17.31 10.26
CA LYS A 109 -5.96 -17.70 11.68
C LYS A 109 -7.29 -17.80 12.43
N ARG A 110 -8.33 -18.29 11.76
CA ARG A 110 -9.58 -18.70 12.41
C ARG A 110 -9.67 -20.22 12.32
N ASP A 111 -8.97 -20.88 13.22
CA ASP A 111 -9.24 -22.22 13.74
C ASP A 111 -8.66 -22.30 15.16
#